data_AF-A0A967THS5-F1
#
_entry.id   AF-A0A967THS5-F1
#
_cell.length_a   1.000
_cell.length_b   1.000
_cell.length_c   1.000
_cell.angle_alpha   90.00
_cell.angle_beta   90.00
_cell.angle_gamma   90.00
#
_symmetry.space_group_name_H-M   'P 1'
#
loop_
_entity.id
_entity.type
_entity.pdbx_description
1 polymer ?
#
loop_
_entity_poly.entity_id
_entity_poly.type
_entity_poly.pdbx_seq_one_letter_code
_entity_poly.pdbx_strand_id
1 'polypeptide(L)' 'LLWSTGPAHLDEVRDALGGVPPNWVRIVGYIDDMPSALAAADVAVSRAGAIATSEFLAWSLPAVLVPLP' A
#
# COMPACT_ATOMS: atom_id res chain seq x y z
N LEU A 1 9.38 1.30 1.26
CA LEU A 1 8.03 1.36 0.63
C LEU A 1 7.44 -0.04 0.57
N LEU A 2 6.36 -0.28 1.32
CA LEU A 2 5.53 -1.48 1.17
C LEU A 2 4.34 -1.10 0.28
N TRP A 3 4.15 -1.82 -0.83
CA TRP A 3 3.11 -1.52 -1.81
C TRP A 3 2.25 -2.76 -2.07
N SER A 4 0.97 -2.67 -1.71
CA SER A 4 -0.06 -3.62 -2.14
C SER A 4 -0.53 -3.27 -3.55
N THR A 5 -0.16 -4.08 -4.55
CA THR A 5 -0.48 -3.83 -5.97
C THR A 5 -1.87 -4.34 -6.36
N GLY A 6 -2.47 -5.20 -5.53
CA GLY A 6 -3.56 -6.06 -5.95
C GLY A 6 -3.01 -7.35 -6.58
N PRO A 7 -3.61 -8.53 -6.32
CA PRO A 7 -3.07 -9.81 -6.79
C PRO A 7 -2.96 -9.89 -8.31
N ALA A 8 -3.89 -9.28 -9.04
CA ALA A 8 -3.94 -9.29 -10.50
C ALA A 8 -2.86 -8.42 -11.17
N HIS A 9 -2.27 -7.45 -10.45
CA HIS A 9 -1.33 -6.47 -11.02
C HIS A 9 0.12 -6.68 -10.55
N LEU A 10 0.39 -7.73 -9.77
CA LEU A 10 1.71 -7.91 -9.16
C LEU A 10 2.81 -8.10 -10.22
N ASP A 11 2.55 -8.90 -11.25
CA ASP A 11 3.53 -9.17 -12.31
C ASP A 11 3.71 -7.96 -13.22
N GLU A 12 2.61 -7.28 -13.58
CA GLU A 12 2.65 -6.03 -14.35
C GLU A 12 3.52 -4.96 -13.66
N VAL A 13 3.33 -4.76 -12.35
CA VAL A 13 4.12 -3.79 -11.58
C VAL A 13 5.57 -4.25 -11.43
N ARG A 14 5.82 -5.55 -11.26
CA ARG A 14 7.18 -6.10 -11.21
C ARG A 14 7.93 -5.82 -12.52
N ASP A 15 7.29 -6.04 -13.66
CA ASP A 15 7.87 -5.80 -14.98
C ASP A 15 8.12 -4.31 -15.23
N ALA A 16 7.17 -3.45 -14.84
CA ALA A 16 7.34 -1.99 -14.90
C ALA A 16 8.53 -1.48 -14.05
N LEU A 17 8.90 -2.20 -13.00
CA LEU A 17 10.09 -1.92 -12.18
C LEU A 17 11.38 -2.57 -12.72
N GLY A 18 11.36 -3.18 -13.91
CA GLY A 18 12.52 -3.84 -14.51
C GLY A 18 12.75 -5.27 -14.03
N GLY A 19 11.70 -5.96 -13.58
CA GLY A 19 11.73 -7.37 -13.13
C GLY A 19 12.24 -7.56 -11.70
N VAL A 20 13.13 -6.69 -11.23
CA VAL A 20 13.65 -6.70 -9.86
C VAL A 20 13.41 -5.33 -9.21
N PRO A 21 12.47 -5.23 -8.26
CA PRO A 21 12.25 -3.99 -7.51
C PRO A 21 13.53 -3.53 -6.79
N PRO A 22 13.74 -2.22 -6.61
CA PRO A 22 14.79 -1.71 -5.74
C PRO A 22 14.68 -2.30 -4.33
N ASN A 23 15.80 -2.46 -3.62
CA ASN A 23 15.84 -3.05 -2.28
C ASN A 23 14.95 -2.34 -1.23
N TRP A 24 14.65 -1.06 -1.45
CA TRP A 24 13.78 -0.25 -0.59
C TRP A 24 12.28 -0.33 -0.97
N VAL A 25 11.94 -1.06 -2.04
CA VAL A 25 10.57 -1.31 -2.50
C VAL A 25 10.21 -2.78 -2.31
N ARG A 26 9.13 -3.03 -1.58
CA ARG A 26 8.54 -4.36 -1.45
C ARG A 26 7.12 -4.30 -2.02
N ILE A 27 6.94 -4.95 -3.17
CA ILE A 27 5.62 -5.16 -3.79
C ILE A 27 5.03 -6.49 -3.32
N VAL A 28 3.74 -6.48 -3.00
CA VAL A 28 2.96 -7.67 -2.65
C VAL A 28 1.59 -7.58 -3.32
N GLY A 29 1.02 -8.73 -3.68
CA GLY A 29 -0.33 -8.77 -4.26
C GLY A 29 -1.41 -8.36 -3.24
N TYR A 30 -1.22 -8.76 -1.99
CA TYR A 30 -2.10 -8.44 -0.87
C TYR A 30 -1.29 -8.35 0.43
N ILE A 31 -1.77 -7.60 1.41
CA ILE A 31 -1.18 -7.52 2.75
C ILE A 31 -2.13 -8.24 3.70
N ASP A 32 -1.77 -9.45 4.11
CA ASP A 32 -2.57 -10.25 5.04
C ASP A 32 -2.55 -9.66 6.46
N ASP A 33 -1.36 -9.21 6.91
CA ASP A 33 -1.18 -8.58 8.21
C ASP A 33 -1.17 -7.05 8.09
N MET A 34 -2.35 -6.49 7.81
CA MET A 34 -2.55 -5.04 7.73
C MET A 34 -2.21 -4.30 9.04
N PRO A 35 -2.56 -4.81 10.24
CA PRO A 35 -2.19 -4.17 11.50
C PRO A 35 -0.68 -3.92 11.63
N SER A 36 0.16 -4.91 11.33
CA SER A 36 1.61 -4.73 11.37
C SER A 36 2.10 -3.74 10.31
N ALA A 37 1.50 -3.74 9.12
CA ALA A 37 1.84 -2.78 8.07
C ALA A 37 1.52 -1.33 8.48
N LEU A 38 0.35 -1.10 9.08
CA LEU A 38 -0.05 0.22 9.58
C LEU A 38 0.82 0.67 10.76
N ALA A 39 1.14 -0.23 11.69
CA ALA A 39 1.99 0.06 12.83
C ALA A 39 3.43 0.43 12.44
N ALA A 40 3.92 -0.11 11.32
CA ALA A 40 5.27 0.16 10.81
C ALA A 40 5.34 1.36 9.84
N ALA A 41 4.19 1.93 9.46
CA ALA A 41 4.14 3.00 8.48
C ALA A 41 4.28 4.39 9.13
N ASP A 42 5.07 5.26 8.50
CA ASP A 42 5.12 6.68 8.86
C ASP A 42 4.06 7.51 8.10
N VAL A 43 3.66 7.03 6.91
CA VAL A 43 2.69 7.67 6.03
C VAL A 43 2.02 6.63 5.13
N ALA A 44 0.73 6.79 4.85
CA ALA A 44 -0.01 5.98 3.88
C ALA A 44 -0.29 6.76 2.58
N VAL A 45 -0.25 6.06 1.45
CA VAL A 45 -0.82 6.52 0.18
C VAL A 45 -1.84 5.49 -0.26
N SER A 46 -3.11 5.89 -0.34
CA SER A 46 -4.21 4.96 -0.59
C SER A 46 -5.37 5.64 -1.28
N ARG A 47 -6.29 4.84 -1.82
CA ARG A 47 -7.60 5.34 -2.24
C ARG A 47 -8.38 5.89 -1.05
N ALA A 48 -9.29 6.82 -1.33
CA ALA A 48 -10.21 7.39 -0.34
C ALA A 48 -11.37 6.44 0.06
N GLY A 49 -11.08 5.17 0.31
CA GLY A 49 -12.09 4.19 0.75
C GLY A 49 -12.47 4.38 2.21
N ALA A 50 -13.75 4.17 2.56
CA ALA A 50 -14.26 4.40 3.91
C ALA A 50 -13.52 3.58 4.99
N ILE A 51 -13.26 2.30 4.72
CA ILE A 51 -12.56 1.40 5.66
C ILE A 51 -11.11 1.88 5.87
N ALA A 52 -10.34 1.98 4.79
CA ALA A 52 -8.95 2.42 4.85
C ALA A 52 -8.79 3.79 5.53
N THR A 53 -9.67 4.74 5.23
CA THR A 53 -9.67 6.06 5.86
C THR A 53 -9.93 5.97 7.36
N SER A 54 -10.87 5.13 7.78
CA SER A 54 -11.15 4.89 9.21
C SER A 54 -9.98 4.22 9.92
N GLU A 55 -9.29 3.28 9.26
CA GLU A 55 -8.09 2.65 9.78
C GLU A 55 -6.95 3.67 9.98
N PHE A 56 -6.66 4.51 9.00
CA PHE A 56 -5.62 5.53 9.14
C PHE A 56 -5.89 6.48 10.31
N LEU A 57 -7.16 6.90 10.49
CA LEU A 57 -7.55 7.70 11.64
C LEU A 57 -7.36 6.96 12.97
N ALA A 58 -7.77 5.68 13.04
CA ALA A 58 -7.62 4.87 14.24
C ALA A 58 -6.15 4.69 14.65
N TRP A 59 -5.25 4.58 13.67
CA TRP A 59 -3.80 4.45 13.88
C TRP A 59 -3.06 5.79 13.97
N SER A 60 -3.78 6.93 13.87
CA SER A 60 -3.18 8.27 13.79
C SER A 60 -2.12 8.39 12.69
N LEU A 61 -2.31 7.67 11.58
CA LEU A 61 -1.38 7.61 10.46
C LEU A 61 -1.70 8.72 9.44
N PRO A 62 -0.76 9.66 9.17
CA PRO A 62 -0.93 10.62 8.09
C PRO A 62 -1.14 9.91 6.76
N ALA A 63 -2.12 10.37 5.97
CA ALA A 63 -2.46 9.72 4.70
C ALA A 63 -2.65 10.71 3.55
N VAL A 64 -2.08 10.36 2.39
CA VAL A 64 -2.40 10.98 1.10
C VAL A 64 -3.48 10.15 0.43
N LEU A 65 -4.69 10.70 0.37
CA LEU A 65 -5.85 10.03 -0.20
C LEU A 65 -6.01 10.39 -1.68
N VAL A 66 -6.12 9.37 -2.53
CA VAL A 66 -6.34 9.51 -3.99
C VAL A 66 -7.73 8.97 -4.33
N PRO A 67 -8.76 9.83 -4.48
CA PRO A 67 -10.11 9.39 -4.84
C PRO A 67 -10.14 8.66 -6.18
N LEU A 68 -11.03 7.67 -6.32
CA LEU A 68 -11.41 7.17 -7.64
C LEU A 68 -12.30 8.24 -8.32
N PRO A 69 -12.19 8.49 -9.63
CA PRO A 69 -13.21 9.26 -10.36
C PRO A 69 -14.61 8.65 -10.22
#